data_AF-A0A969NTQ1-F1
#
_entry.id   AF-A0A969NTQ1-F1
#
_cell.length_a   1.000
_cell.length_b   1.000
_cell.length_c   1.000
_cell.angle_alpha   90.00
_cell.angle_beta   90.00
_cell.angle_gamma   90.00
#
_symmetry.space_group_name_H-M   'P 1'
#
loop_
_entity.id
_entity.type
_entity.pdbx_description
1 polymer ?
#
loop_
_entity_poly.entity_id
_entity_poly.type
_entity_poly.pdbx_seq_one_letter_code
_entity_poly.pdbx_strand_id
1 'polypeptide(L)'
;MTPLVPFYLSSYTLRQVLTVAYRLDLIEASDYHKAVDIPNVKGTGQLRGRALSTREIESLIECCHEQGGAIAIRDAAVIAILRCGGIRRQEIVQLNLDDLDLATGELTIRRGKGGKFRLVYLTTEAIGMIEDWLKVRGDLPEALICPVNKEER
;
A
#
# COMPACT_ATOMS: atom_id res chain seq x y z
N MET A 1 23.14 -0.76 -13.01
CA MET A 1 22.97 0.69 -12.75
C MET A 1 21.60 1.11 -13.30
N THR A 2 20.55 0.91 -12.51
CA THR A 2 19.14 1.13 -12.92
C THR A 2 18.66 2.50 -12.47
N PRO A 3 18.11 3.34 -13.35
CA PRO A 3 17.25 4.42 -12.92
C PRO A 3 15.78 4.04 -13.14
N LEU A 4 15.12 3.84 -12.01
CA LEU A 4 13.86 4.48 -11.60
C LEU A 4 12.79 4.70 -12.68
N VAL A 5 11.67 4.01 -12.47
CA VAL A 5 10.40 4.15 -13.18
C VAL A 5 9.99 5.62 -13.27
N PRO A 6 9.98 6.23 -14.48
CA PRO A 6 9.55 7.60 -14.67
C PRO A 6 8.08 7.78 -14.29
N PHE A 7 7.75 8.93 -13.72
CA PHE A 7 6.38 9.38 -13.46
C PHE A 7 5.62 9.50 -14.80
N TYR A 8 4.89 8.47 -15.22
CA TYR A 8 4.17 8.42 -16.52
C TYR A 8 2.74 8.98 -16.50
N LEU A 9 2.31 9.64 -15.40
CA LEU A 9 0.88 9.86 -15.17
C LEU A 9 0.25 11.13 -15.79
N SER A 10 1.01 12.17 -16.18
CA SER A 10 0.37 13.40 -16.71
C SER A 10 0.05 13.34 -18.21
N SER A 11 0.88 12.66 -19.01
CA SER A 11 0.65 12.55 -20.45
C SER A 11 -0.28 11.40 -20.82
N TYR A 12 -0.30 10.32 -20.03
CA TYR A 12 -1.20 9.19 -20.29
C TYR A 12 -2.66 9.57 -20.09
N THR A 13 -2.98 10.32 -19.04
CA THR A 13 -4.34 10.81 -18.78
C THR A 13 -4.81 11.74 -19.88
N LEU A 14 -3.97 12.69 -20.31
CA LEU A 14 -4.30 13.59 -21.41
C LEU A 14 -4.53 12.84 -22.72
N ARG A 15 -3.66 11.88 -23.07
CA ARG A 15 -3.84 11.02 -24.26
C ARG A 15 -5.13 10.21 -24.18
N GLN A 16 -5.50 9.70 -23.01
CA GLN A 16 -6.77 8.98 -22.83
C GLN A 16 -7.99 9.89 -23.02
N VAL A 17 -7.96 11.11 -22.48
CA VAL A 17 -9.01 12.11 -22.70
C VAL A 17 -9.12 12.46 -24.19
N LEU A 18 -8.00 12.71 -24.87
CA LEU A 18 -7.97 12.98 -26.31
C LEU A 18 -8.49 11.80 -27.13
N THR A 19 -8.17 10.57 -26.73
CA THR A 19 -8.69 9.35 -27.39
C THR A 19 -10.22 9.27 -27.26
N VAL A 20 -10.76 9.59 -26.09
CA VAL A 20 -12.21 9.59 -25.87
C VAL A 20 -12.88 10.74 -26.63
N ALA A 21 -12.29 11.95 -26.62
CA ALA A 21 -12.80 13.10 -27.36
C ALA A 21 -12.86 12.82 -28.88
N TYR A 22 -11.83 12.19 -29.43
CA TYR A 22 -11.80 11.75 -30.83
C TYR A 22 -12.89 10.72 -31.13
N ARG A 23 -13.09 9.72 -30.25
CA ARG A 23 -14.15 8.70 -30.39
C ARG A 23 -15.57 9.24 -30.27
N LEU A 24 -15.73 10.42 -29.67
CA LEU A 24 -17.02 11.11 -29.52
C LEU A 24 -17.21 12.21 -30.58
N ASP A 25 -16.34 12.26 -31.60
CA ASP A 25 -16.37 13.25 -32.68
C ASP A 25 -16.31 14.71 -32.16
N LEU A 26 -15.69 14.92 -30.98
CA LEU A 26 -15.52 16.26 -30.39
C LEU A 26 -14.26 16.96 -30.88
N ILE A 27 -13.34 16.23 -31.53
CA ILE A 27 -12.11 16.75 -32.13
C ILE A 27 -11.85 16.06 -33.47
N GLU A 28 -11.29 16.81 -34.41
CA GLU A 28 -10.90 16.30 -35.73
C GLU A 28 -9.70 15.36 -35.65
N ALA A 29 -9.62 14.41 -36.58
CA ALA A 29 -8.52 13.45 -36.66
C ALA A 29 -7.14 14.13 -36.76
N SER A 30 -7.05 15.22 -37.51
CA SER A 30 -5.81 15.99 -37.66
C SER A 30 -5.32 16.59 -36.34
N ASP A 31 -6.24 17.05 -35.49
CA ASP A 31 -5.91 17.70 -34.22
C ASP A 31 -5.56 16.66 -33.16
N TYR A 32 -6.23 15.51 -33.19
CA TYR A 32 -5.85 14.34 -32.38
C TYR A 32 -4.40 13.90 -32.68
N HIS A 33 -4.06 13.73 -33.95
CA HIS A 33 -2.71 13.29 -34.35
C HIS A 33 -1.62 14.28 -33.89
N LYS A 34 -1.85 15.59 -34.05
CA LYS A 34 -0.92 16.63 -33.56
C LYS A 34 -0.78 16.61 -32.04
N ALA A 35 -1.89 16.46 -31.31
CA ALA A 35 -1.90 16.52 -29.85
C ALA A 35 -1.24 15.31 -29.19
N VAL A 36 -1.41 14.10 -29.76
CA VAL A 36 -0.80 12.87 -29.23
C VAL A 36 0.70 12.78 -29.58
N ASP A 37 1.16 13.43 -30.64
CA ASP A 37 2.58 13.43 -31.04
C ASP A 37 3.49 14.22 -30.07
N ILE A 38 2.92 15.02 -29.16
CA ILE A 38 3.69 15.77 -28.17
C ILE A 38 4.56 14.80 -27.34
N PRO A 39 5.90 14.98 -27.35
CA PRO A 39 6.81 14.10 -26.63
C PRO A 39 6.61 14.20 -25.13
N ASN A 40 6.84 13.09 -24.42
CA ASN A 40 6.70 13.08 -22.97
C ASN A 40 7.84 13.88 -22.33
N VAL A 41 7.50 14.92 -21.57
CA VAL A 41 8.48 15.68 -20.80
C VAL A 41 8.91 14.85 -19.59
N LYS A 42 10.15 14.37 -19.59
CA LYS A 42 10.71 13.64 -18.44
C LYS A 42 10.93 14.63 -17.29
N GLY A 43 9.99 14.69 -16.35
CA GLY A 43 10.21 15.38 -15.09
C GLY A 43 11.27 14.64 -14.27
N THR A 44 12.31 15.35 -13.81
CA THR A 44 13.17 14.86 -12.73
C THR A 44 12.40 15.05 -11.43
N GLY A 45 11.54 14.08 -11.11
CA GLY A 45 10.82 14.06 -9.85
C GLY A 45 11.81 13.94 -8.69
N GLN A 46 11.93 14.98 -7.86
CA GLN A 46 12.64 14.86 -6.60
C GLN A 46 11.77 14.01 -5.65
N LEU A 47 12.39 13.06 -4.96
CA LEU A 47 11.69 12.26 -3.96
C LEU A 47 11.07 13.18 -2.92
N ARG A 48 9.74 13.19 -2.84
CA ARG A 48 9.01 13.86 -1.75
C ARG A 48 9.08 12.94 -0.53
N GLY A 49 10.17 13.04 0.22
CA GLY A 49 10.41 12.29 1.46
C GLY A 49 11.68 11.44 1.43
N ARG A 50 11.95 10.80 2.57
CA ARG A 50 13.07 9.88 2.78
C ARG A 50 12.59 8.58 3.42
N ALA A 51 13.40 7.53 3.33
CA ALA A 51 13.19 6.33 4.12
C ALA A 51 13.36 6.66 5.62
N LEU A 52 12.53 6.04 6.46
CA LEU A 52 12.72 6.06 7.91
C LEU A 52 13.91 5.17 8.28
N SER A 53 14.71 5.63 9.24
CA SER A 53 15.74 4.80 9.87
C SER A 53 15.10 3.75 10.77
N THR A 54 15.85 2.68 11.07
CA THR A 54 15.38 1.62 11.98
C THR A 54 14.94 2.19 13.32
N ARG A 55 15.73 3.09 13.90
CA ARG A 55 15.41 3.75 15.17
C ARG A 55 14.10 4.54 15.14
N GLU A 56 13.81 5.23 14.04
CA GLU A 56 12.53 5.96 13.92
C GLU A 56 11.34 5.03 13.85
N ILE A 57 11.50 3.86 13.24
CA ILE A 57 10.46 2.83 13.18
C ILE A 57 10.26 2.20 14.55
N GLU A 58 11.34 1.87 15.26
CA GLU A 58 11.30 1.39 16.63
C GLU A 58 10.57 2.39 17.54
N SER A 59 10.94 3.68 17.48
CA SER A 59 10.27 4.73 18.27
C SER A 59 8.79 4.92 17.91
N LEU A 60 8.38 4.67 16.65
CA LEU A 60 6.96 4.68 16.28
C LEU A 60 6.20 3.52 16.94
N ILE A 61 6.80 2.33 16.96
CA ILE A 61 6.21 1.15 17.59
C ILE A 61 6.15 1.32 19.11
N GLU A 62 7.21 1.82 19.74
CA GLU A 62 7.25 2.16 21.17
C GLU A 62 6.14 3.15 21.53
N CYS A 63 5.98 4.22 20.74
CA CYS A 63 4.92 5.21 20.93
C CYS A 63 3.52 4.61 20.83
N CYS A 64 3.31 3.60 19.96
CA CYS A 64 2.06 2.84 19.96
C CYS A 64 1.86 2.14 21.31
N HIS A 65 2.86 1.39 21.78
CA HIS A 65 2.74 0.63 23.04
C HIS A 65 2.50 1.53 24.26
N GLU A 66 3.07 2.73 24.31
CA GLU A 66 2.84 3.69 25.40
C GLU A 66 1.37 4.12 25.53
N GLN A 67 0.61 4.15 24.44
CA GLN A 67 -0.80 4.52 24.48
C GLN A 67 -1.69 3.44 25.11
N GLY A 68 -1.26 2.17 25.04
CA GLY A 68 -2.03 1.02 25.51
C GLY A 68 -3.34 0.78 24.75
N GLY A 69 -4.04 -0.30 25.14
CA GLY A 69 -5.32 -0.69 24.57
C GLY A 69 -5.24 -1.39 23.21
N ALA A 70 -6.39 -1.82 22.69
CA ALA A 70 -6.46 -2.59 21.44
C ALA A 70 -6.02 -1.77 20.21
N ILE A 71 -6.22 -0.45 20.23
CA ILE A 71 -5.79 0.46 19.15
C ILE A 71 -4.26 0.46 19.02
N ALA A 72 -3.54 0.56 20.14
CA ALA A 72 -2.09 0.53 20.16
C ALA A 72 -1.53 -0.77 19.57
N ILE A 73 -2.09 -1.90 19.98
CA ILE A 73 -1.67 -3.23 19.51
C ILE A 73 -1.95 -3.39 18.00
N ARG A 74 -3.12 -2.94 17.54
CA ARG A 74 -3.45 -2.91 16.11
C ARG A 74 -2.45 -2.09 15.31
N ASP A 75 -2.16 -0.87 15.77
CA ASP A 75 -1.30 0.06 15.04
C ASP A 75 0.15 -0.43 14.99
N ALA A 76 0.65 -1.04 16.08
CA ALA A 76 1.94 -1.73 16.09
C ALA A 76 1.99 -2.87 15.06
N ALA A 77 0.97 -3.74 15.01
CA ALA A 77 0.88 -4.80 14.01
C ALA A 77 0.85 -4.25 12.57
N VAL A 78 0.07 -3.19 12.32
CA VAL A 78 0.00 -2.53 11.00
C VAL A 78 1.36 -1.98 10.57
N ILE A 79 2.08 -1.30 11.48
CA ILE A 79 3.42 -0.76 11.21
C ILE A 79 4.40 -1.90 10.90
N ALA A 80 4.33 -3.01 11.65
CA ALA A 80 5.18 -4.17 11.43
C ALA A 80 4.97 -4.80 10.05
N ILE A 81 3.71 -4.99 9.63
CA ILE A 81 3.39 -5.55 8.30
C ILE A 81 3.84 -4.58 7.19
N LEU A 82 3.58 -3.27 7.33
CA LEU A 82 4.03 -2.24 6.37
C LEU A 82 5.55 -2.28 6.19
N ARG A 83 6.28 -2.33 7.31
CA ARG A 83 7.74 -2.28 7.33
C ARG A 83 8.38 -3.52 6.74
N CYS A 84 7.83 -4.69 7.07
CA CYS A 84 8.39 -5.97 6.68
C CYS A 84 7.99 -6.37 5.26
N GLY A 85 6.70 -6.32 4.95
CA GLY A 85 6.17 -6.79 3.66
C GLY A 85 6.34 -5.79 2.51
N GLY A 86 6.70 -4.54 2.80
CA GLY A 86 6.76 -3.47 1.79
C GLY A 86 5.41 -3.27 1.08
N ILE A 87 4.33 -3.56 1.78
CA ILE A 87 2.97 -3.56 1.23
C ILE A 87 2.35 -2.17 1.30
N ARG A 88 1.40 -1.91 0.41
CA ARG A 88 0.72 -0.62 0.36
C ARG A 88 -0.37 -0.57 1.43
N ARG A 89 -0.65 0.63 1.95
CA ARG A 89 -1.76 0.87 2.89
C ARG A 89 -3.11 0.29 2.40
N GLN A 90 -3.40 0.39 1.10
CA GLN A 90 -4.63 -0.16 0.51
C GLN A 90 -4.64 -1.69 0.40
N GLU A 91 -3.47 -2.33 0.39
CA GLU A 91 -3.35 -3.79 0.37
C GLU A 91 -3.61 -4.34 1.78
N ILE A 92 -3.15 -3.65 2.84
CA ILE A 92 -3.37 -4.06 4.24
C ILE A 92 -4.84 -4.17 4.61
N VAL A 93 -5.63 -3.16 4.26
CA VAL A 93 -7.05 -3.12 4.60
C VAL A 93 -7.89 -4.19 3.88
N GLN A 94 -7.27 -4.96 2.96
CA GLN A 94 -7.89 -6.05 2.23
C GLN A 94 -7.32 -7.42 2.63
N LEU A 95 -6.45 -7.49 3.64
CA LEU A 95 -5.90 -8.75 4.13
C LEU A 95 -6.91 -9.49 4.97
N ASN A 96 -7.08 -10.77 4.67
CA ASN A 96 -7.83 -11.71 5.48
C ASN A 96 -6.90 -12.58 6.33
N LEU A 97 -7.44 -13.23 7.35
CA LEU A 97 -6.72 -14.20 8.18
C LEU A 97 -6.10 -15.32 7.34
N ASP A 98 -6.84 -15.83 6.36
CA ASP A 98 -6.40 -16.91 5.45
C ASP A 98 -5.27 -16.48 4.50
N ASP A 99 -4.94 -15.19 4.45
CA ASP A 99 -3.81 -14.70 3.66
C ASP A 99 -2.48 -14.83 4.41
N LEU A 100 -2.51 -15.06 5.72
CA LEU A 100 -1.34 -15.13 6.58
C LEU A 100 -1.17 -16.53 7.18
N ASP A 101 -0.04 -17.17 6.88
CA ASP A 101 0.43 -18.33 7.61
C ASP A 101 1.37 -17.87 8.74
N LEU A 102 0.91 -17.97 9.99
CA LEU A 102 1.69 -17.58 11.17
C LEU A 102 2.91 -18.48 11.40
N ALA A 103 2.87 -19.74 10.96
CA ALA A 103 3.96 -20.69 11.19
C ALA A 103 5.14 -20.43 10.25
N THR A 104 4.86 -20.09 8.99
CA THR A 104 5.88 -19.81 7.97
C THR A 104 6.19 -18.32 7.84
N GLY A 105 5.30 -17.45 8.31
CA GLY A 105 5.34 -16.01 8.09
C GLY A 105 4.97 -15.61 6.65
N GLU A 106 4.42 -16.52 5.86
CA GLU A 106 4.01 -16.25 4.48
C GLU A 106 2.73 -15.41 4.46
N LEU A 107 2.78 -14.28 3.75
CA LEU A 107 1.66 -13.38 3.55
C LEU A 107 1.34 -13.25 2.06
N THR A 108 0.11 -13.62 1.70
CA THR A 108 -0.41 -13.59 0.33
C THR A 108 -1.11 -12.27 0.01
N ILE A 109 -0.54 -11.50 -0.93
CA ILE A 109 -1.17 -10.26 -1.41
C ILE A 109 -1.97 -10.55 -2.68
N ARG A 110 -3.29 -10.71 -2.54
CA ARG A 110 -4.18 -11.10 -3.64
C ARG A 110 -4.39 -10.03 -4.72
N ARG A 111 -4.39 -8.75 -4.33
CA ARG A 111 -4.74 -7.62 -5.21
C ARG A 111 -3.58 -6.63 -5.37
N GLY A 112 -2.47 -7.11 -5.92
CA GLY A 112 -1.35 -6.26 -6.29
C GLY A 112 -1.64 -5.36 -7.50
N LYS A 113 -0.70 -4.45 -7.80
CA LYS A 113 -0.75 -3.61 -9.01
C LYS A 113 -0.93 -4.48 -10.26
N GLY A 114 -1.97 -4.19 -11.05
CA GLY A 114 -2.31 -4.96 -12.24
C GLY A 114 -3.04 -6.28 -11.97
N GLY A 115 -3.60 -6.46 -10.76
CA GLY A 115 -4.38 -7.64 -10.38
C GLY A 115 -3.56 -8.90 -10.13
N LYS A 116 -2.24 -8.75 -9.92
CA LYS A 116 -1.33 -9.90 -9.70
C LYS A 116 -1.22 -10.26 -8.22
N PHE A 117 -1.16 -11.56 -7.97
CA PHE A 117 -0.82 -12.13 -6.67
C PHE A 117 0.69 -12.04 -6.44
N ARG A 118 1.10 -11.81 -5.19
CA ARG A 118 2.49 -11.96 -4.77
C ARG A 118 2.56 -12.44 -3.33
N LEU A 119 3.62 -13.18 -3.01
CA LEU A 119 3.96 -13.59 -1.66
C LEU A 119 4.99 -12.63 -1.07
N VAL A 120 4.86 -12.34 0.22
CA VAL A 120 5.88 -11.66 1.02
C VAL A 120 6.07 -12.44 2.31
N TYR A 121 7.27 -12.41 2.89
CA TYR A 121 7.57 -13.10 4.14
C TYR A 121 7.76 -12.09 5.25
N LEU A 122 7.08 -12.33 6.37
CA LEU A 122 7.16 -11.50 7.57
C LEU A 122 8.29 -12.00 8.48
N THR A 123 8.93 -11.06 9.18
CA THR A 123 9.91 -11.39 10.22
C THR A 123 9.21 -11.95 11.46
N THR A 124 9.94 -12.72 12.27
CA THR A 124 9.44 -13.24 13.54
C THR A 124 8.91 -12.14 14.46
N GLU A 125 9.56 -10.97 14.45
CA GLU A 125 9.13 -9.78 15.20
C GLU A 125 7.75 -9.30 14.74
N ALA A 126 7.53 -9.22 13.42
CA ALA A 126 6.24 -8.83 12.87
C ALA A 126 5.15 -9.86 13.17
N ILE A 127 5.48 -11.16 13.11
CA ILE A 127 4.56 -12.23 13.49
C ILE A 127 4.15 -12.09 14.96
N GLY A 128 5.10 -11.87 15.88
CA GLY A 128 4.77 -11.67 17.31
C GLY A 128 3.78 -10.52 17.54
N MET A 129 3.98 -9.38 16.85
CA MET A 129 3.05 -8.24 16.96
C MET A 129 1.67 -8.55 16.38
N ILE A 130 1.61 -9.36 15.32
CA ILE A 130 0.34 -9.81 14.75
C ILE A 130 -0.35 -10.79 15.69
N GLU A 131 0.38 -11.73 16.30
CA GLU A 131 -0.17 -12.65 17.30
C GLU A 131 -0.74 -11.89 18.50
N ASP A 132 -0.06 -10.84 18.97
CA ASP A 132 -0.57 -9.97 20.03
C ASP A 132 -1.86 -9.26 19.62
N TRP A 133 -1.93 -8.80 18.38
CA TRP A 133 -3.17 -8.25 17.82
C TRP A 133 -4.28 -9.29 17.74
N LEU A 134 -3.99 -10.52 17.29
CA LEU A 134 -4.99 -11.58 17.19
C LEU A 134 -5.61 -11.97 18.54
N LYS A 135 -4.89 -11.76 19.66
CA LYS A 135 -5.43 -11.98 21.01
C LYS A 135 -6.49 -10.96 21.43
N VAL A 136 -6.44 -9.74 20.88
CA VAL A 136 -7.33 -8.62 21.27
C VAL A 136 -8.28 -8.18 20.16
N ARG A 137 -8.12 -8.69 18.94
CA ARG A 137 -8.89 -8.34 17.73
C ARG A 137 -10.40 -8.55 17.89
N GLY A 138 -10.81 -9.54 18.69
CA GLY A 138 -12.19 -10.00 18.77
C GLY A 138 -12.62 -10.90 17.61
N ASP A 139 -13.92 -11.15 17.51
CA ASP A 139 -14.50 -12.22 16.67
C ASP A 139 -14.98 -11.76 15.28
N LEU A 140 -14.53 -10.60 14.81
CA LEU A 140 -14.93 -10.11 13.49
C LEU A 140 -14.50 -11.08 12.39
N PRO A 141 -15.40 -11.45 11.46
CA PRO A 141 -15.10 -12.47 10.48
C PRO A 141 -14.06 -11.99 9.47
N GLU A 142 -13.18 -12.93 9.09
CA GLU A 142 -12.27 -12.90 7.94
C GLU A 142 -11.15 -11.85 7.93
N ALA A 143 -11.39 -10.61 8.32
CA ALA A 143 -10.39 -9.53 8.19
C ALA A 143 -9.24 -9.69 9.20
N LEU A 144 -7.99 -9.61 8.72
CA LEU A 144 -6.80 -9.64 9.56
C LEU A 144 -6.68 -8.38 10.42
N ILE A 145 -6.92 -7.21 9.83
CA ILE A 145 -6.93 -5.91 10.51
C ILE A 145 -8.35 -5.34 10.48
N CYS A 146 -8.94 -5.13 11.64
CA CYS A 146 -10.31 -4.64 11.78
C CYS A 146 -10.37 -3.29 12.52
N PRO A 147 -11.45 -2.51 12.35
CA PRO A 147 -11.69 -1.32 13.15
C PRO A 147 -11.84 -1.69 14.64
N VAL A 148 -11.31 -0.84 15.51
CA VAL A 148 -11.47 -0.93 16.97
C VAL A 148 -12.33 0.25 17.38
N ASN A 149 -13.41 0.01 18.12
CA ASN A 149 -14.33 1.07 18.50
C ASN A 149 -13.76 1.87 19.69
N LYS A 150 -14.10 3.16 19.75
CA LYS A 150 -13.59 4.09 20.77
C LYS A 150 -13.96 3.70 22.21
N GLU A 151 -14.94 2.82 22.39
CA GLU A 151 -15.39 2.32 23.68
C GLU A 151 -14.45 1.26 24.27
N GLU A 152 -13.54 0.70 23.46
CA GLU A 152 -12.56 -0.33 23.84
C GLU A 152 -11.15 0.24 24.10
N ARG A 153 -11.08 1.54 24.42
CA ARG A 153 -9.83 2.29 24.63
C ARG A 153 -9.32 2.20 26.05
#